data_AF-A0A399D2S1-F1
#
_entry.id   AF-A0A399D2S1-F1
#
_cell.length_a   1.000
_cell.length_b   1.000
_cell.length_c   1.000
_cell.angle_alpha   90.00
_cell.angle_beta   90.00
_cell.angle_gamma   90.00
#
_symmetry.space_group_name_H-M   'P 1'
#
loop_
_entity.id
_entity.type
_entity.pdbx_description
1 polymer ?
#
loop_
_entity_poly.entity_id
_entity_poly.type
_entity_poly.pdbx_seq_one_letter_code
_entity_poly.pdbx_strand_id
1 'polypeptide(L)'
;MYSSLTEIFKILGIVSIGSFSIVGLCAFLFKKLFDYYLKEELARTQSNLQLKNEKLKIEIESTKQNKILAFKTLHEERALLIKDLYSKLYLLKVEYEKIKLQETSLSFEQLNSIEKECIEIQKVVGLNRLYLTKSISENLNELIKKFERTNEILKDLFSIGENTFSSMSEVSNYKPDQEEIEILHEKLISLISDIIELLDKLEESFKLLLNIE
;
A
#
# COMPACT_ATOMS: atom_id res chain seq x y z
N MET A 1 90.02 -54.41 -26.41
CA MET A 1 88.55 -54.42 -26.62
C MET A 1 87.75 -53.91 -25.41
N TYR A 2 88.23 -54.02 -24.16
CA TYR A 2 87.52 -53.49 -22.97
C TYR A 2 87.57 -51.96 -22.75
N SER A 3 88.52 -51.26 -23.38
CA SER A 3 88.69 -49.81 -23.23
C SER A 3 87.57 -48.99 -23.89
N SER A 4 87.02 -49.43 -25.03
CA SER A 4 85.98 -48.67 -25.73
C SER A 4 84.60 -48.79 -25.05
N LEU A 5 84.31 -49.93 -24.44
CA LEU A 5 83.04 -50.19 -23.75
C LEU A 5 82.89 -49.34 -22.47
N THR A 6 83.98 -49.16 -21.72
CA THR A 6 84.01 -48.29 -20.53
C THR A 6 83.92 -46.81 -20.88
N GLU A 7 84.48 -46.37 -22.00
CA GLU A 7 84.29 -45.00 -22.52
C GLU A 7 82.85 -44.75 -22.96
N ILE A 8 82.22 -45.70 -23.67
CA ILE A 8 80.82 -45.61 -24.07
C ILE A 8 79.92 -45.49 -22.84
N PHE A 9 80.12 -46.31 -21.80
CA PHE A 9 79.34 -46.21 -20.56
C PHE A 9 79.56 -44.91 -19.79
N LYS A 10 80.79 -44.36 -19.79
CA LYS A 10 81.06 -43.04 -19.18
C LYS A 10 80.35 -41.93 -19.92
N ILE A 11 80.39 -41.92 -21.25
CA ILE A 11 79.69 -40.92 -22.07
C ILE A 11 78.17 -41.05 -21.88
N LEU A 12 77.63 -42.28 -21.89
CA LEU A 12 76.21 -42.52 -21.64
C LEU A 12 75.79 -42.05 -20.24
N GLY A 13 76.62 -42.31 -19.22
CA GLY A 13 76.40 -41.86 -17.85
C GLY A 13 76.40 -40.34 -17.70
N ILE A 14 77.35 -39.65 -18.35
CA ILE A 14 77.43 -38.18 -18.34
C ILE A 14 76.22 -37.58 -19.07
N VAL A 15 75.83 -38.13 -20.22
CA VAL A 15 74.65 -37.68 -20.98
C VAL A 15 73.37 -37.94 -20.18
N SER A 16 73.25 -39.10 -19.52
CA SER A 16 72.11 -39.44 -18.67
C SER A 16 71.99 -38.51 -17.47
N ILE A 17 73.07 -38.33 -16.68
CA ILE A 17 73.08 -37.41 -15.53
C ILE A 17 72.83 -35.95 -15.97
N GLY A 18 73.44 -35.53 -17.07
CA GLY A 18 73.25 -34.20 -17.65
C GLY A 18 71.80 -33.94 -18.07
N SER A 19 71.19 -34.90 -18.78
CA SER A 19 69.79 -34.81 -19.20
C SER A 19 68.81 -34.83 -18.01
N PHE A 20 69.01 -35.70 -17.02
CA PHE A 20 68.20 -35.69 -15.79
C PHE A 20 68.34 -34.37 -15.01
N SER A 21 69.54 -33.80 -14.95
CA SER A 21 69.78 -32.52 -14.27
C SER A 21 69.09 -31.35 -14.98
N ILE A 22 69.16 -31.31 -16.32
CA ILE A 22 68.47 -30.29 -17.13
C ILE A 22 66.96 -30.44 -17.01
N VAL A 23 66.44 -31.66 -17.11
CA VAL A 23 65.00 -31.94 -16.92
C VAL A 23 64.54 -31.52 -15.53
N GLY A 24 65.32 -31.83 -14.49
CA GLY A 24 65.04 -31.40 -13.12
C GLY A 24 65.02 -29.88 -12.95
N LEU A 25 65.98 -29.18 -13.56
CA LEU A 25 66.04 -27.71 -13.53
C LEU A 25 64.87 -27.07 -14.29
N CYS A 26 64.54 -27.59 -15.48
CA CYS A 26 63.39 -27.14 -16.26
C CYS A 26 62.07 -27.38 -15.50
N ALA A 27 61.90 -28.57 -14.88
CA ALA A 27 60.73 -28.89 -14.08
C ALA A 27 60.61 -27.97 -12.85
N PHE A 28 61.74 -27.67 -12.19
CA PHE A 28 61.77 -26.73 -11.07
C PHE A 28 61.38 -25.31 -11.48
N LEU A 29 61.93 -24.80 -12.58
CA LEU A 29 61.60 -23.46 -13.10
C LEU A 29 60.14 -23.37 -13.54
N PHE A 30 59.64 -24.39 -14.24
CA PHE A 30 58.24 -24.45 -14.67
C PHE A 30 57.30 -24.49 -13.46
N LYS A 31 57.60 -25.34 -12.47
CA LYS A 31 56.82 -25.41 -11.22
C LYS A 31 56.80 -24.05 -10.52
N LYS A 32 57.95 -23.38 -10.41
CA LYS A 32 58.04 -22.08 -9.71
C LYS A 32 57.27 -20.98 -10.44
N LEU A 33 57.33 -20.94 -11.78
CA LEU A 33 56.54 -20.01 -12.60
C LEU A 33 55.04 -20.28 -12.48
N PHE A 34 54.64 -21.56 -12.53
CA PHE A 34 53.25 -21.96 -12.41
C PHE A 34 52.69 -21.66 -11.01
N ASP A 35 53.45 -21.95 -9.95
CA ASP A 35 53.08 -21.61 -8.57
C ASP A 35 52.94 -20.10 -8.38
N TYR A 36 53.81 -19.29 -9.00
CA TYR A 36 53.70 -17.84 -8.96
C TYR A 36 52.43 -17.35 -9.68
N TYR A 37 52.20 -17.83 -10.90
CA TYR A 37 51.01 -17.49 -11.68
C TYR A 37 49.72 -17.86 -10.95
N LEU A 38 49.63 -19.07 -10.39
CA LEU A 38 48.47 -19.50 -9.62
C LEU A 38 48.24 -18.65 -8.38
N LYS A 39 49.30 -18.27 -7.66
CA LYS A 39 49.17 -17.40 -6.48
C LYS A 39 48.67 -16.02 -6.86
N GLU A 40 49.18 -15.45 -7.96
CA GLU A 40 48.75 -14.14 -8.43
C GLU A 40 47.29 -14.15 -8.87
N GLU A 41 46.89 -15.15 -9.66
CA GLU A 41 45.51 -15.27 -10.14
C GLU A 41 44.52 -15.56 -8.99
N LEU A 42 44.93 -16.36 -8.00
CA LEU A 42 44.14 -16.63 -6.81
C LEU A 42 43.97 -15.37 -5.96
N ALA A 43 45.04 -14.60 -5.73
CA ALA A 43 44.97 -13.33 -5.02
C ALA A 43 44.08 -12.30 -5.73
N ARG A 44 44.19 -12.21 -7.06
CA ARG A 44 43.36 -11.34 -7.89
C ARG A 44 41.89 -11.73 -7.84
N THR A 45 41.60 -13.03 -7.94
CA THR A 45 40.23 -13.56 -7.88
C THR A 45 39.62 -13.33 -6.50
N GLN A 46 40.37 -13.56 -5.42
CA GLN A 46 39.93 -13.29 -4.06
C GLN A 46 39.63 -11.80 -3.84
N SER A 47 40.50 -10.91 -4.29
CA SER A 47 40.29 -9.46 -4.19
C SER A 47 39.04 -9.02 -4.97
N ASN A 48 38.85 -9.51 -6.19
CA ASN A 48 37.67 -9.21 -7.00
C ASN A 48 36.37 -9.73 -6.34
N LEU A 49 36.41 -10.93 -5.77
CA LEU A 49 35.27 -11.50 -5.04
C LEU A 49 34.94 -10.68 -3.78
N GLN A 50 35.95 -10.25 -3.03
CA GLN A 50 35.77 -9.40 -1.85
C GLN A 50 35.12 -8.07 -2.24
N LEU A 51 35.66 -7.37 -3.25
CA LEU A 51 35.11 -6.12 -3.74
C LEU A 51 33.66 -6.29 -4.25
N LYS A 52 33.36 -7.37 -4.96
CA LYS A 52 32.00 -7.65 -5.43
C LYS A 52 31.05 -7.92 -4.26
N ASN A 53 31.51 -8.66 -3.25
CA ASN A 53 30.71 -8.97 -2.06
C ASN A 53 30.43 -7.71 -1.24
N GLU A 54 31.42 -6.85 -1.04
CA GLU A 54 31.24 -5.55 -0.37
C GLU A 54 30.29 -4.64 -1.13
N LYS A 55 30.42 -4.54 -2.45
CA LYS A 55 29.48 -3.78 -3.30
C LYS A 55 28.06 -4.30 -3.17
N LEU A 56 27.87 -5.62 -3.25
CA LEU A 56 26.56 -6.24 -3.09
C LEU A 56 25.97 -5.99 -1.69
N LYS A 57 26.79 -6.05 -0.63
CA LYS A 57 26.34 -5.72 0.73
C LYS A 57 25.85 -4.27 0.83
N ILE A 58 26.60 -3.33 0.27
CA ILE A 58 26.22 -1.90 0.25
C ILE A 58 24.93 -1.70 -0.55
N GLU A 59 24.80 -2.36 -1.70
CA GLU A 59 23.61 -2.27 -2.55
C GLU A 59 22.37 -2.84 -1.85
N ILE A 60 22.51 -3.99 -1.18
CA ILE A 60 21.44 -4.59 -0.38
C ILE A 60 21.03 -3.66 0.75
N GLU A 61 22.00 -3.11 1.50
CA GLU A 61 21.71 -2.22 2.62
C GLU A 61 21.05 -0.92 2.15
N SER A 62 21.54 -0.32 1.07
CA SER A 62 20.91 0.85 0.45
C SER A 62 19.49 0.55 -0.01
N THR A 63 19.27 -0.59 -0.68
CA THR A 63 17.93 -0.99 -1.15
C THR A 63 16.99 -1.21 0.04
N LYS A 64 17.48 -1.84 1.11
CA LYS A 64 16.73 -2.06 2.35
C LYS A 64 16.34 -0.73 3.00
N GLN A 65 17.27 0.21 3.13
CA GLN A 65 16.99 1.54 3.68
C GLN A 65 15.97 2.31 2.84
N ASN A 66 16.10 2.29 1.51
CA ASN A 66 15.14 2.92 0.60
C ASN A 66 13.74 2.31 0.74
N LYS A 67 13.65 0.97 0.85
CA LYS A 67 12.36 0.28 1.08
C LYS A 67 11.76 0.62 2.44
N ILE A 68 12.55 0.71 3.50
CA ILE A 68 12.09 1.11 4.84
C ILE A 68 11.55 2.55 4.80
N LEU A 69 12.25 3.46 4.13
CA LEU A 69 11.83 4.85 3.99
C LEU A 69 10.52 4.95 3.19
N ALA A 70 10.42 4.26 2.06
CA ALA A 70 9.19 4.21 1.26
C ALA A 70 8.02 3.63 2.07
N PHE A 71 8.25 2.56 2.82
CA PHE A 71 7.24 1.97 3.69
C PHE A 71 6.78 2.93 4.79
N LYS A 72 7.72 3.67 5.41
CA LYS A 72 7.39 4.70 6.40
C LYS A 72 6.54 5.82 5.81
N THR A 73 6.91 6.34 4.63
CA THR A 73 6.13 7.36 3.92
C THR A 73 4.72 6.89 3.60
N LEU A 74 4.56 5.66 3.08
CA LEU A 74 3.24 5.07 2.82
C LEU A 74 2.40 4.92 4.10
N HIS A 75 3.03 4.60 5.22
CA HIS A 75 2.36 4.53 6.51
C HIS A 75 1.91 5.90 7.02
N GLU A 76 2.73 6.93 6.85
CA GLU A 76 2.38 8.31 7.19
C GLU A 76 1.22 8.82 6.33
N GLU A 77 1.27 8.62 5.01
CA GLU A 77 0.19 8.96 4.08
C GLU A 77 -1.11 8.25 4.43
N ARG A 78 -1.05 6.96 4.75
CA ARG A 78 -2.20 6.17 5.20
C ARG A 78 -2.78 6.71 6.51
N ALA A 79 -1.94 7.09 7.47
CA ALA A 79 -2.40 7.65 8.74
C ALA A 79 -3.08 9.02 8.54
N LEU A 80 -2.53 9.87 7.67
CA LEU A 80 -3.14 11.15 7.31
C LEU A 80 -4.51 10.96 6.66
N LEU A 81 -4.62 10.01 5.73
CA LEU A 81 -5.89 9.66 5.10
C LEU A 81 -6.94 9.20 6.13
N ILE A 82 -6.56 8.29 7.02
CA ILE A 82 -7.46 7.77 8.06
C ILE A 82 -7.94 8.92 8.95
N LYS A 83 -7.04 9.82 9.35
CA LYS A 83 -7.39 10.98 10.17
C LYS A 83 -8.35 11.93 9.45
N ASP A 84 -8.12 12.20 8.17
CA ASP A 84 -8.99 13.05 7.35
C ASP A 84 -10.39 12.43 7.20
N LEU A 85 -10.45 11.16 6.81
CA LEU A 85 -11.70 10.40 6.72
C LEU A 85 -12.45 10.37 8.06
N TYR A 86 -11.77 10.09 9.17
CA TYR A 86 -12.37 10.08 10.50
C TYR A 86 -13.00 11.43 10.84
N SER A 87 -12.28 12.53 10.59
CA SER A 87 -12.76 13.89 10.87
C SER A 87 -14.03 14.21 10.08
N LYS A 88 -14.07 13.84 8.80
CA LYS A 88 -15.23 14.04 7.92
C LYS A 88 -16.44 13.20 8.35
N LEU A 89 -16.21 11.92 8.66
CA LEU A 89 -17.25 11.01 9.12
C LEU A 89 -17.83 11.43 10.47
N TYR A 90 -17.00 11.94 11.36
CA TYR A 90 -17.45 12.46 12.66
C TYR A 90 -18.33 13.71 12.50
N LEU A 91 -17.93 14.67 11.67
CA LEU A 91 -18.75 15.86 11.38
C LEU A 91 -20.11 15.45 10.80
N LEU A 92 -20.11 14.48 9.89
CA LEU A 92 -21.32 13.96 9.30
C LEU A 92 -22.22 13.25 10.31
N LYS A 93 -21.64 12.47 11.23
CA LYS A 93 -22.36 11.84 12.35
C LYS A 93 -23.10 12.87 13.19
N VAL A 94 -22.43 13.95 13.56
CA VAL A 94 -23.02 15.04 14.36
C VAL A 94 -24.21 15.68 13.63
N GLU A 95 -24.14 15.88 12.32
CA GLU A 95 -25.26 16.41 11.55
C GLU A 95 -26.45 15.42 11.48
N TYR A 96 -26.18 14.13 11.27
CA TYR A 96 -27.22 13.10 11.28
C TYR A 96 -27.87 12.91 12.66
N GLU A 97 -27.09 13.01 13.74
CA GLU A 97 -27.61 12.99 15.10
C GLU A 97 -28.51 14.19 15.39
N LYS A 98 -28.15 15.39 14.90
CA LYS A 98 -29.02 16.57 15.00
C LYS A 98 -30.36 16.35 14.31
N ILE A 99 -30.35 15.75 13.12
CA ILE A 99 -31.59 15.42 12.38
C ILE A 99 -32.43 14.40 13.16
N LYS A 100 -31.78 13.38 13.74
CA LYS A 100 -32.48 12.38 14.56
C LYS A 100 -33.10 12.97 15.83
N LEU A 101 -32.46 13.97 16.43
CA LEU A 101 -32.92 14.63 17.67
C LEU A 101 -33.93 15.76 17.41
N GLN A 102 -33.86 16.42 16.25
CA GLN A 102 -34.81 17.43 15.83
C GLN A 102 -35.96 16.75 15.07
N GLU A 103 -37.01 16.34 15.78
CA GLU A 103 -38.24 15.79 15.18
C GLU A 103 -39.00 16.80 14.27
N THR A 104 -38.52 18.05 14.15
CA THR A 104 -39.23 19.13 13.49
C THR A 104 -38.32 19.95 12.56
N SER A 105 -38.65 19.86 11.26
CA SER A 105 -38.15 20.62 10.11
C SER A 105 -36.64 20.58 9.85
N LEU A 106 -36.22 19.66 8.99
CA LEU A 106 -34.96 19.74 8.26
C LEU A 106 -34.90 21.02 7.41
N SER A 107 -33.88 21.85 7.63
CA SER A 107 -33.64 23.01 6.75
C SER A 107 -32.93 22.58 5.46
N PHE A 108 -33.22 23.28 4.37
CA PHE A 108 -32.57 23.07 3.07
C PHE A 108 -31.05 23.24 3.14
N GLU A 109 -30.58 24.15 4.00
CA GLU A 109 -29.16 24.44 4.20
C GLU A 109 -28.43 23.26 4.86
N GLN A 110 -29.04 22.62 5.86
CA GLN A 110 -28.49 21.40 6.49
C GLN A 110 -28.37 20.25 5.49
N LEU A 111 -29.38 20.08 4.63
CA LEU A 111 -29.40 19.01 3.63
C LEU A 111 -28.32 19.20 2.55
N ASN A 112 -28.15 20.42 2.04
CA ASN A 112 -27.07 20.72 1.09
C ASN A 112 -25.68 20.53 1.72
N SER A 113 -25.53 20.84 3.01
CA SER A 113 -24.27 20.62 3.73
C SER A 113 -23.93 19.13 3.83
N ILE A 114 -24.91 18.29 4.16
CA ILE A 114 -24.77 16.84 4.24
C ILE A 114 -24.44 16.26 2.87
N GLU A 115 -25.18 16.64 1.83
CA GLU A 115 -24.94 16.16 0.46
C GLU A 115 -23.50 16.48 0.01
N LYS A 116 -23.04 17.71 0.25
CA LYS A 116 -21.68 18.13 -0.09
C LYS A 116 -20.61 17.30 0.63
N GLU A 117 -20.78 17.03 1.92
CA GLU A 117 -19.82 16.25 2.69
C GLU A 117 -19.82 14.78 2.24
N CYS A 118 -20.99 14.21 1.92
CA CYS A 118 -21.11 12.87 1.34
C CYS A 118 -20.35 12.74 0.01
N ILE A 119 -20.46 13.73 -0.88
CA ILE A 119 -19.74 13.77 -2.16
C ILE A 119 -18.23 13.81 -1.94
N GLU A 120 -17.76 14.65 -1.00
CA GLU A 120 -16.35 14.73 -0.66
C GLU A 120 -15.82 13.41 -0.08
N ILE A 121 -16.57 12.76 0.82
CA ILE A 121 -16.22 11.44 1.35
C ILE A 121 -16.13 10.41 0.21
N GLN A 122 -17.13 10.36 -0.68
CA GLN A 122 -17.13 9.43 -1.82
C GLN A 122 -15.89 9.63 -2.71
N LYS A 123 -15.50 10.88 -2.97
CA LYS A 123 -14.32 11.22 -3.76
C LYS A 123 -13.03 10.77 -3.07
N VAL A 124 -12.88 11.03 -1.78
CA VAL A 124 -11.71 10.61 -0.99
C VAL A 124 -11.59 9.09 -0.96
N VAL A 125 -12.69 8.38 -0.73
CA VAL A 125 -12.72 6.90 -0.72
C VAL A 125 -12.38 6.32 -2.10
N GLY A 126 -12.93 6.91 -3.17
CA GLY A 126 -12.67 6.47 -4.53
C GLY A 126 -11.19 6.58 -4.92
N LEU A 127 -10.54 7.70 -4.58
CA LEU A 127 -9.13 7.94 -4.90
C LEU A 127 -8.16 7.09 -4.08
N ASN A 128 -8.55 6.71 -2.85
CA ASN A 128 -7.62 6.15 -1.87
C ASN A 128 -7.96 4.72 -1.43
N ARG A 129 -8.77 4.00 -2.21
CA ARG A 129 -9.26 2.65 -1.88
C ARG A 129 -8.13 1.66 -1.54
N LEU A 130 -6.96 1.78 -2.18
CA LEU A 130 -5.82 0.90 -1.98
C LEU A 130 -5.18 1.02 -0.58
N TYR A 131 -5.41 2.13 0.12
CA TYR A 131 -4.86 2.40 1.46
C TYR A 131 -5.76 1.89 2.59
N LEU A 132 -6.99 1.47 2.26
CA LEU A 132 -8.01 1.05 3.21
C LEU A 132 -8.03 -0.48 3.33
N THR A 133 -8.31 -0.98 4.54
CA THR A 133 -8.53 -2.42 4.73
C THR A 133 -9.82 -2.83 4.04
N LYS A 134 -9.95 -4.12 3.69
CA LYS A 134 -11.14 -4.66 3.05
C LYS A 134 -12.42 -4.33 3.85
N SER A 135 -12.40 -4.55 5.16
CA SER A 135 -13.53 -4.27 6.04
C SER A 135 -13.93 -2.79 6.06
N ILE A 136 -12.95 -1.87 6.15
CA ILE A 136 -13.24 -0.42 6.11
C ILE A 136 -13.78 -0.01 4.75
N SER A 137 -13.21 -0.54 3.66
CA SER A 137 -13.70 -0.27 2.32
C SER A 137 -15.13 -0.79 2.11
N GLU A 138 -15.47 -1.95 2.65
CA GLU A 138 -16.83 -2.51 2.59
C GLU A 138 -17.83 -1.63 3.34
N ASN A 139 -17.50 -1.26 4.59
CA ASN A 139 -18.34 -0.37 5.41
C ASN A 139 -18.51 1.02 4.76
N LEU A 140 -17.46 1.60 4.19
CA LEU A 140 -17.53 2.88 3.48
C LEU A 140 -18.38 2.78 2.21
N ASN A 141 -18.29 1.69 1.46
CA ASN A 141 -19.13 1.48 0.28
C ASN A 141 -20.61 1.31 0.66
N GLU A 142 -20.88 0.63 1.77
CA GLU A 142 -22.25 0.51 2.30
C GLU A 142 -22.78 1.88 2.75
N LEU A 143 -21.95 2.65 3.44
CA LEU A 143 -22.26 4.01 3.87
C LEU A 143 -22.60 4.91 2.67
N ILE A 144 -21.79 4.89 1.60
CA ILE A 144 -22.04 5.65 0.37
C ILE A 144 -23.39 5.26 -0.25
N LYS A 145 -23.71 3.96 -0.32
CA LYS A 145 -25.02 3.51 -0.83
C LYS A 145 -26.19 4.02 0.03
N LYS A 146 -26.01 4.09 1.34
CA LYS A 146 -27.04 4.66 2.23
C LYS A 146 -27.18 6.16 2.01
N PHE A 147 -26.09 6.90 1.78
CA PHE A 147 -26.15 8.32 1.42
C PHE A 147 -26.90 8.56 0.10
N GLU A 148 -26.65 7.75 -0.92
CA GLU A 148 -27.35 7.83 -2.19
C GLU A 148 -28.86 7.64 -2.00
N ARG A 149 -29.27 6.64 -1.21
CA ARG A 149 -30.68 6.41 -0.86
C ARG A 149 -31.31 7.53 -0.05
N THR A 150 -30.57 8.09 0.91
CA THR A 150 -31.02 9.27 1.67
C THR A 150 -31.28 10.44 0.74
N ASN A 151 -30.38 10.71 -0.21
CA ASN A 151 -30.56 11.78 -1.20
C ASN A 151 -31.75 11.54 -2.13
N GLU A 152 -32.03 10.30 -2.51
CA GLU A 152 -33.24 9.95 -3.29
C GLU A 152 -34.51 10.28 -2.51
N ILE A 153 -34.63 9.83 -1.26
CA ILE A 153 -35.80 10.10 -0.41
C ILE A 153 -35.98 11.60 -0.18
N LEU A 154 -34.89 12.35 0.00
CA LEU A 154 -34.94 13.79 0.16
C LEU A 154 -35.47 14.48 -1.10
N LYS A 155 -35.02 14.07 -2.29
CA LYS A 155 -35.53 14.60 -3.56
C LYS A 155 -37.02 14.31 -3.74
N ASP A 156 -37.47 13.12 -3.36
CA ASP A 156 -38.88 12.75 -3.40
C ASP A 156 -39.70 13.65 -2.47
N LEU A 157 -39.26 13.84 -1.22
CA LEU A 157 -39.88 14.76 -0.26
C LEU A 157 -39.94 16.22 -0.78
N PHE A 158 -38.88 16.70 -1.43
CA PHE A 158 -38.86 18.02 -2.05
C PHE A 158 -39.84 18.13 -3.22
N SER A 159 -39.92 17.12 -4.08
CA SER A 159 -40.84 17.13 -5.21
C SER A 159 -42.30 17.18 -4.77
N ILE A 160 -42.64 16.49 -3.67
CA ILE A 160 -43.97 16.57 -3.04
C ILE A 160 -44.23 17.98 -2.50
N GLY A 161 -43.22 18.60 -1.87
CA GLY A 161 -43.26 19.97 -1.35
C GLY A 161 -43.41 21.06 -2.43
N GLU A 162 -42.72 20.94 -3.56
CA GLU A 162 -42.86 21.87 -4.68
C GLU A 162 -44.23 21.72 -5.36
N ASN A 163 -44.65 20.48 -5.61
CA ASN A 163 -45.95 20.18 -6.22
C ASN A 163 -47.13 20.71 -5.38
N THR A 164 -47.03 20.63 -4.05
CA THR A 164 -48.01 21.21 -3.10
C THR A 164 -48.06 22.74 -3.18
N PHE A 165 -46.92 23.40 -3.32
CA PHE A 165 -46.86 24.86 -3.42
C PHE A 165 -47.43 25.38 -4.75
N SER A 166 -47.12 24.72 -5.87
CA SER A 166 -47.68 25.05 -7.19
C SER A 166 -49.17 24.76 -7.31
N SER A 167 -49.67 23.74 -6.62
CA SER A 167 -51.11 23.42 -6.60
C SER A 167 -51.91 24.30 -5.62
N MET A 168 -51.29 24.84 -4.57
CA MET A 168 -51.91 25.87 -3.70
C MET A 168 -52.17 27.21 -4.42
N SER A 169 -51.37 27.56 -5.43
CA SER A 169 -51.64 28.75 -6.26
C SER A 169 -52.81 28.58 -7.23
N GLU A 170 -53.28 27.35 -7.48
CA GLU A 170 -54.32 27.08 -8.48
C GLU A 170 -55.60 26.42 -7.93
N VAL A 171 -55.57 25.68 -6.80
CA VAL A 171 -56.76 25.01 -6.24
C VAL A 171 -56.71 24.95 -4.70
N SER A 172 -57.71 25.54 -4.05
CA SER A 172 -57.83 25.69 -2.58
C SER A 172 -58.12 24.40 -1.79
N ASN A 173 -57.91 23.21 -2.38
CA ASN A 173 -58.31 21.91 -1.79
C ASN A 173 -57.25 20.80 -1.91
N TYR A 174 -56.01 21.11 -2.30
CA TYR A 174 -54.96 20.10 -2.32
C TYR A 174 -54.46 19.82 -0.89
N LYS A 175 -54.77 18.63 -0.37
CA LYS A 175 -54.07 18.05 0.77
C LYS A 175 -52.96 17.16 0.19
N PRO A 176 -51.67 17.40 0.47
CA PRO A 176 -50.66 16.38 0.23
C PRO A 176 -51.10 15.08 0.88
N ASP A 177 -50.77 13.95 0.26
CA ASP A 177 -51.01 12.65 0.84
C ASP A 177 -50.13 12.52 2.11
N GLN A 178 -50.70 12.91 3.26
CA GLN A 178 -49.97 12.98 4.54
C GLN A 178 -49.40 11.61 4.90
N GLU A 179 -50.07 10.54 4.47
CA GLU A 179 -49.63 9.15 4.62
C GLU A 179 -48.32 8.88 3.85
N GLU A 180 -48.18 9.39 2.62
CA GLU A 180 -46.96 9.25 1.82
C GLU A 180 -45.77 9.99 2.44
N ILE A 181 -46.02 11.21 2.96
CA ILE A 181 -45.00 12.02 3.64
C ILE A 181 -44.55 11.33 4.95
N GLU A 182 -45.49 10.81 5.75
CA GLU A 182 -45.17 10.08 6.98
C GLU A 182 -44.33 8.82 6.68
N ILE A 183 -44.70 8.04 5.65
CA ILE A 183 -43.94 6.85 5.24
C ILE A 183 -42.51 7.21 4.81
N LEU A 184 -42.33 8.29 4.02
CA LEU A 184 -41.01 8.74 3.59
C LEU A 184 -40.18 9.25 4.78
N HIS A 185 -40.81 9.93 5.73
CA HIS A 185 -40.16 10.41 6.94
C HIS A 185 -39.69 9.25 7.84
N GLU A 186 -40.52 8.23 8.04
CA GLU A 186 -40.14 7.01 8.78
C GLU A 186 -38.96 6.28 8.11
N LYS A 187 -38.99 6.14 6.78
CA LYS A 187 -37.88 5.56 6.01
C LYS A 187 -36.59 6.37 6.17
N LEU A 188 -36.69 7.70 6.15
CA LEU A 188 -35.56 8.60 6.36
C LEU A 188 -34.94 8.42 7.74
N ILE A 189 -35.75 8.44 8.81
CA ILE A 189 -35.28 8.24 10.19
C ILE A 189 -34.61 6.87 10.37
N SER A 190 -35.20 5.82 9.77
CA SER A 190 -34.64 4.46 9.78
C SER A 190 -33.26 4.43 9.11
N LEU A 191 -33.13 5.01 7.91
CA LEU A 191 -31.84 5.10 7.21
C LEU A 191 -30.80 5.91 7.97
N ILE A 192 -31.21 7.01 8.61
CA ILE A 192 -30.31 7.82 9.44
C ILE A 192 -29.78 6.99 10.62
N SER A 193 -30.63 6.18 11.25
CA SER A 193 -30.19 5.31 12.34
C SER A 193 -29.19 4.25 11.88
N ASP A 194 -29.42 3.64 10.72
CA ASP A 194 -28.47 2.71 10.10
C ASP A 194 -27.12 3.39 9.75
N ILE A 195 -27.17 4.63 9.26
CA ILE A 195 -25.98 5.43 8.94
C ILE A 195 -25.16 5.68 10.21
N ILE A 196 -25.81 6.08 11.30
CA ILE A 196 -25.14 6.31 12.59
C ILE A 196 -24.46 5.03 13.08
N GLU A 197 -25.14 3.87 13.01
CA GLU A 197 -24.56 2.59 13.42
C GLU A 197 -23.34 2.21 12.56
N LEU A 198 -23.39 2.47 11.24
CA LEU A 198 -22.23 2.25 10.36
C LEU A 198 -21.07 3.20 10.68
N LEU A 199 -21.37 4.45 11.02
CA LEU A 199 -20.37 5.43 11.45
C LEU A 199 -19.69 4.98 12.75
N ASP A 200 -20.43 4.43 13.71
CA ASP A 200 -19.88 3.84 14.93
C ASP A 200 -18.94 2.66 14.63
N LYS A 201 -19.35 1.75 13.74
CA LYS A 201 -18.52 0.62 13.32
C LYS A 201 -17.24 1.07 12.61
N LEU A 202 -17.32 2.12 11.81
CA LEU A 202 -16.17 2.71 11.13
C LEU A 202 -15.22 3.38 12.12
N GLU A 203 -15.76 4.14 13.08
CA GLU A 203 -15.01 4.75 14.16
C GLU A 203 -14.21 3.70 14.97
N GLU A 204 -14.86 2.63 15.41
CA GLU A 204 -14.19 1.52 16.10
C GLU A 204 -13.10 0.87 15.24
N SER A 205 -13.37 0.68 13.94
CA SER A 205 -12.37 0.15 13.00
C SER A 205 -11.16 1.07 12.83
N PHE A 206 -11.37 2.39 12.87
CA PHE A 206 -10.29 3.37 12.81
C PHE A 206 -9.49 3.43 14.10
N LYS A 207 -10.14 3.38 15.27
CA LYS A 207 -9.46 3.31 16.58
C LYS A 207 -8.54 2.09 16.67
N LEU A 208 -9.03 0.92 16.26
CA LEU A 208 -8.23 -0.30 16.18
C LEU A 208 -7.02 -0.16 15.24
N LEU A 209 -7.17 0.52 14.10
CA LEU A 209 -6.06 0.77 13.19
C LEU A 209 -5.03 1.76 13.73
N LEU A 210 -5.48 2.75 14.50
CA LEU A 210 -4.63 3.78 15.09
C LEU A 210 -4.06 3.36 16.45
N ASN A 211 -4.46 2.20 16.97
CA ASN A 211 -4.04 1.69 18.28
C ASN A 211 -4.42 2.64 19.42
N ILE A 212 -5.60 3.26 19.32
CA ILE A 212 -6.17 4.15 20.32
C ILE A 212 -7.24 3.35 21.08
N GLU A 213 -7.10 3.24 22.40
CA GLU A 213 -8.09 2.63 23.32
C GLU A 213 -9.31 3.53 23.52
#